data_AF-A0A971K1U6-F1
#
_entry.id   AF-A0A971K1U6-F1
#
_cell.length_a   1.000
_cell.length_b   1.000
_cell.length_c   1.000
_cell.angle_alpha   90.00
_cell.angle_beta   90.00
_cell.angle_gamma   90.00
#
_symmetry.space_group_name_H-M   'P 1'
#
loop_
_entity.id
_entity.type
_entity.pdbx_description
1 polymer ?
#
loop_
_entity_poly.entity_id
_entity_poly.type
_entity_poly.pdbx_seq_one_letter_code
_entity_poly.pdbx_strand_id
1 'polypeptide(L)' 'MQKFRTILIVAFFLSLSSLLFGATFGEPVVLYLHAYIPERTTFIATDDGLFVESNVYNFTCSMIEQGWERMVMVVAN' A
#
# COMPACT_ATOMS: atom_id res chain seq x y z
N MET A 1 -14.94 -18.81 -14.56
CA MET A 1 -13.86 -17.87 -14.95
C MET A 1 -12.83 -17.62 -13.83
N GLN A 2 -13.22 -17.49 -12.56
CA GLN A 2 -12.25 -17.27 -11.45
C GLN A 2 -11.14 -18.33 -11.35
N LYS A 3 -11.46 -19.62 -11.43
CA LYS A 3 -10.49 -20.72 -11.33
C LYS A 3 -9.36 -20.63 -12.37
N PHE A 4 -9.70 -20.21 -13.60
CA PHE A 4 -8.72 -20.05 -14.68
C PHE A 4 -7.80 -18.85 -14.45
N ARG A 5 -8.34 -17.74 -13.91
CA ARG A 5 -7.55 -16.58 -13.46
C ARG A 5 -6.57 -16.96 -12.36
N THR A 6 -7.01 -17.75 -11.38
CA THR A 6 -6.14 -18.23 -10.30
C THR A 6 -5.02 -19.11 -10.84
N ILE A 7 -5.31 -20.03 -11.76
CA ILE A 7 -4.29 -20.88 -12.38
C ILE A 7 -3.24 -20.06 -13.13
N LEU A 8 -3.67 -19.04 -13.91
CA LEU A 8 -2.74 -18.14 -14.61
C LEU A 8 -1.85 -17.36 -13.65
N ILE A 9 -2.41 -16.84 -12.56
CA ILE A 9 -1.66 -16.09 -11.54
C ILE A 9 -0.63 -17.00 -10.86
N VAL A 10 -1.04 -18.23 -10.49
CA VAL A 10 -0.12 -19.21 -9.87
C VAL A 10 1.00 -19.60 -10.84
N ALA A 11 0.68 -19.86 -12.11
CA ALA A 11 1.67 -20.16 -13.13
C ALA A 11 2.66 -19.00 -13.35
N PHE A 12 2.15 -17.76 -13.35
CA PHE A 12 2.98 -16.56 -13.42
C PHE A 12 3.94 -16.47 -12.23
N PHE A 13 3.46 -16.63 -11.00
CA PHE A 13 4.31 -16.60 -9.80
C PHE A 13 5.36 -17.72 -9.79
N LEU A 14 5.01 -18.94 -10.21
CA LEU A 14 5.96 -20.04 -10.31
C LEU A 14 7.06 -19.73 -11.34
N SER A 15 6.70 -19.21 -12.52
CA SER A 15 7.68 -18.81 -13.54
C SER A 15 8.61 -17.70 -13.03
N LEU A 16 8.06 -16.70 -12.34
CA LEU A 16 8.82 -15.59 -11.77
C LEU A 16 9.79 -16.05 -10.67
N SER A 17 9.36 -17.01 -9.84
CA SER A 17 10.22 -17.62 -8.83
C SER A 17 11.39 -18.37 -9.47
N SER A 18 11.17 -19.12 -10.56
CA SER A 18 12.25 -19.84 -11.25
C SER A 18 13.31 -18.89 -11.85
N LEU A 19 12.92 -17.69 -12.27
CA LEU A 19 13.85 -16.66 -12.76
C LEU A 19 14.69 -16.04 -11.64
N LEU A 20 14.12 -15.93 -10.43
CA LEU A 20 14.86 -15.49 -9.23
C LEU A 20 15.90 -16.53 -8.77
N PHE A 21 15.58 -17.82 -8.86
CA PHE A 21 16.47 -18.92 -8.44
C PHE A 21 17.41 -19.43 -9.53
N GLY A 22 17.24 -18.99 -10.78
CA GLY A 22 18.08 -19.34 -11.93
C GLY A 22 19.36 -18.48 -12.05
N ALA A 23 19.49 -17.44 -11.23
CA ALA A 23 20.70 -16.66 -11.14
C ALA A 23 21.79 -17.49 -10.45
N THR A 24 22.88 -17.71 -11.18
CA THR A 24 24.09 -18.41 -10.73
C THR A 24 24.50 -18.01 -9.31
N PHE A 25 24.80 -19.00 -8.46
CA PHE A 25 25.30 -18.82 -7.09
C PHE A 25 26.36 -17.70 -7.03
N GLY A 26 25.98 -16.53 -6.51
CA GLY A 26 26.91 -15.42 -6.28
C GLY A 26 26.44 -14.03 -6.72
N GLU A 27 25.42 -13.91 -7.58
CA GLU A 27 24.93 -12.60 -8.03
C GLU A 27 23.53 -12.28 -7.48
N PRO A 28 23.35 -11.14 -6.77
CA PRO A 28 22.03 -10.74 -6.29
C PRO A 28 21.16 -10.29 -7.47
N VAL A 29 20.09 -11.04 -7.74
CA VAL A 29 19.04 -10.59 -8.67
C VAL A 29 18.00 -9.77 -7.92
N VAL A 30 17.84 -8.51 -8.36
CA VAL A 30 16.86 -7.58 -7.81
C VAL A 30 15.62 -7.61 -8.69
N LEU A 31 14.48 -8.00 -8.11
CA LEU A 31 13.18 -7.93 -8.78
C LEU A 31 12.48 -6.62 -8.42
N TYR A 32 12.29 -5.76 -9.41
CA TYR A 32 11.49 -4.54 -9.27
C TYR A 32 10.03 -4.85 -9.57
N LEU A 33 9.22 -5.03 -8.52
CA LEU A 33 7.78 -5.19 -8.64
C LEU A 33 7.11 -3.81 -8.74
N HIS A 34 6.51 -3.53 -9.90
CA HIS A 34 5.63 -2.38 -10.07
C HIS A 34 4.18 -2.84 -9.88
N ALA A 35 3.55 -2.41 -8.79
CA ALA A 35 2.15 -2.71 -8.51
C ALA A 35 1.39 -1.41 -8.23
N TYR A 36 0.14 -1.34 -8.70
CA TYR A 36 -0.79 -0.31 -8.28
C TYR A 36 -1.29 -0.63 -6.87
N ILE A 37 -1.00 0.26 -5.92
CA ILE A 37 -1.57 0.23 -4.58
C ILE A 37 -2.75 1.21 -4.60
N PRO A 38 -4.00 0.74 -4.37
CA PRO A 38 -5.15 1.62 -4.31
C PRO A 38 -4.97 2.70 -3.24
N GLU A 39 -5.45 3.89 -3.56
CA GLU A 39 -5.50 5.01 -2.64
C GLU A 39 -6.36 4.67 -1.42
N ARG A 40 -5.81 4.94 -0.23
CA ARG A 40 -6.39 4.65 1.08
C ARG A 40 -5.90 5.68 2.08
N THR A 41 -6.85 6.19 2.85
CA THR A 41 -6.59 7.01 4.04
C THR A 41 -7.26 6.36 5.24
N THR A 42 -6.55 6.24 6.36
CA THR A 42 -7.05 5.71 7.62
C THR A 42 -6.86 6.77 8.71
N PHE A 43 -7.92 7.01 9.47
CA PHE A 43 -7.93 7.93 10.61
C PHE A 43 -8.03 7.11 11.88
N ILE A 44 -7.11 7.33 12.81
CA ILE A 44 -7.04 6.63 14.08
C ILE A 44 -7.10 7.67 15.18
N ALA A 45 -8.23 7.73 15.88
CA ALA A 45 -8.38 8.56 17.06
C ALA A 45 -7.98 7.76 18.31
N THR A 46 -7.04 8.30 19.08
CA THR A 46 -6.64 7.79 20.39
C THR A 46 -6.85 8.88 21.44
N ASP A 47 -6.73 8.51 22.72
CA ASP A 47 -6.79 9.48 23.82
C ASP A 47 -5.71 10.57 23.65
N ASP A 48 -4.53 10.17 23.15
CA ASP A 48 -3.37 11.03 22.90
C ASP A 48 -3.52 11.94 21.66
N GLY A 49 -4.44 11.67 20.73
CA GLY A 49 -4.60 12.50 19.53
C GLY A 49 -5.21 11.81 18.31
N LEU A 50 -4.96 12.37 17.13
CA LEU A 50 -5.35 11.82 15.84
C LEU A 50 -4.11 11.41 15.03
N PHE A 51 -4.08 10.17 14.58
CA PHE A 51 -3.11 9.66 13.63
C PHE A 51 -3.74 9.47 12.26
N VAL A 52 -3.00 9.79 11.21
CA VAL A 52 -3.46 9.73 9.82
C VAL A 52 -2.46 8.93 9.01
N GLU A 53 -2.90 7.83 8.43
CA GLU A 53 -2.12 7.02 7.50
C GLU A 53 -2.73 7.15 6.11
N SER A 54 -1.99 7.73 5.15
CA SER A 54 -2.48 7.98 3.80
C SER A 54 -1.40 7.64 2.77
N ASN A 55 -1.77 6.92 1.70
CA ASN A 55 -0.95 6.75 0.49
C ASN A 55 -1.49 7.56 -0.70
N VAL A 56 -2.47 8.43 -0.46
CA VAL A 56 -3.12 9.28 -1.48
C VAL A 56 -2.15 10.36 -1.95
N TYR A 57 -2.03 10.53 -3.26
CA TYR A 57 -1.23 11.60 -3.84
C TYR A 57 -1.89 12.96 -3.59
N ASN A 58 -1.12 13.99 -3.23
CA ASN A 58 -1.62 15.35 -3.00
C ASN A 58 -2.66 15.48 -1.87
N PHE A 59 -2.53 14.66 -0.83
CA PHE A 59 -3.39 14.65 0.35
C PHE A 59 -2.92 15.64 1.42
N THR A 60 -3.83 16.48 1.93
CA THR A 60 -3.58 17.37 3.07
C THR A 60 -4.58 17.10 4.18
N CYS A 61 -4.07 16.93 5.40
CA CYS A 61 -4.89 16.80 6.60
C CYS A 61 -4.44 17.82 7.64
N SER A 62 -5.39 18.54 8.24
CA SER A 62 -5.14 19.47 9.33
C SER A 62 -6.12 19.21 10.48
N MET A 63 -5.60 19.22 11.70
CA MET A 63 -6.38 19.06 12.92
C MET A 63 -6.44 20.40 13.64
N ILE A 64 -7.65 20.79 14.07
CA ILE A 64 -7.87 22.00 14.86
C ILE A 64 -8.54 21.57 16.16
N GLU A 65 -7.92 21.92 17.28
CA GLU A 65 -8.51 21.73 18.61
C GLU A 65 -9.44 22.91 18.92
N GLN A 66 -10.72 22.63 19.20
CA GLN A 66 -11.72 23.61 19.66
C GLN A 66 -12.25 23.20 21.04
N GLY A 67 -11.59 23.66 22.10
CA GLY A 67 -12.01 23.35 23.47
C GLY A 67 -11.93 21.85 23.77
N TRP A 68 -13.07 21.22 24.06
CA TRP A 68 -13.15 19.76 24.26
C TRP A 68 -13.44 18.98 22.96
N GLU A 69 -13.64 19.68 21.86
CA GLU A 69 -13.91 19.08 20.55
C GLU A 69 -12.66 19.11 19.67
N ARG A 70 -12.42 18.02 18.95
CA ARG A 70 -11.34 17.89 17.97
C ARG A 70 -11.98 17.85 16.58
N MET A 71 -11.68 18.84 15.75
CA MET A 71 -12.19 18.91 14.37
C MET A 71 -11.08 18.53 13.39
N VAL A 72 -11.39 17.63 12.46
CA VAL A 72 -10.46 17.17 11.42
C VAL A 72 -10.93 17.70 10.07
N MET A 73 -10.07 18.47 9.41
CA MET A 73 -10.29 18.92 8.04
C MET A 73 -9.42 18.11 7.10
N VAL A 74 -10.06 17.47 6.12
CA VAL A 74 -9.43 16.62 5.13
C VAL A 74 -9.66 17.23 3.75
N VAL A 75 -8.57 17.49 3.03
CA VAL A 75 -8.60 17.99 1.66
C VAL A 75 -7.84 17.02 0.77
N ALA A 76 -8.55 16.42 -0.18
CA ALA A 76 -7.99 15.64 -1.28
C ALA A 76 -8.30 16.39 -2.59
N ASN A 77 -7.28 16.53 -3.45
CA ASN A 77 -7.36 17.20 -4.76
C ASN A 77 -7.47 16.19 -5.90
#